data_AF-T0ZQI7-F1
#
_entry.id   AF-T0ZQI7-F1
#
_cell.length_a   1.000
_cell.length_b   1.000
_cell.length_c   1.000
_cell.angle_alpha   90.00
_cell.angle_beta   90.00
_cell.angle_gamma   90.00
#
_symmetry.space_group_name_H-M   'P 1'
#
loop_
_entity.id
_entity.type
_entity.pdbx_description
1 polymer ?
#
loop_
_entity_poly.entity_id
_entity_poly.type
_entity_poly.pdbx_seq_one_letter_code
_entity_poly.pdbx_strand_id
1 'polypeptide(L)'
;MALVIQDLQNDVISEGGAFAESGAPAHAKRQGVVKNVADLAEQARSVGVAVIHVHYLVEPGGRGLMLNAPIFEGIHGGPALVRGSWGAAPVDGLEPVPGDFVVEKRRMNG
;
A
#
# COMPACT_ATOMS: atom_id res chain seq x y z
N MET A 1 15.34 14.34 -6.71
CA MET A 1 14.49 13.29 -7.30
C MET A 1 14.10 12.31 -6.20
N ALA A 2 12.92 11.72 -6.28
CA ALA A 2 12.46 10.70 -5.32
C ALA A 2 11.68 9.61 -6.06
N LEU A 3 11.74 8.39 -5.54
CA LEU A 3 10.85 7.29 -5.90
C LEU A 3 9.73 7.21 -4.86
N VAL A 4 8.48 7.25 -5.30
CA VAL A 4 7.31 7.08 -4.43
C VAL A 4 6.68 5.72 -4.71
N ILE A 5 6.59 4.89 -3.68
CA ILE A 5 5.91 3.59 -3.69
C ILE A 5 4.56 3.80 -3.01
N GLN A 6 3.50 3.80 -3.80
CA GLN A 6 2.15 4.16 -3.36
C GLN A 6 1.30 2.91 -3.17
N ASP A 7 0.78 2.71 -1.95
CA ASP A 7 -0.29 1.75 -1.61
C ASP A 7 -0.01 0.29 -2.05
N LEU A 8 1.26 -0.14 -2.10
CA LEU A 8 1.63 -1.56 -2.31
C LEU A 8 1.53 -2.34 -0.99
N GLN A 9 0.31 -2.39 -0.45
CA GLN A 9 -0.07 -3.05 0.79
C GLN A 9 -0.88 -4.33 0.51
N ASN A 10 -0.92 -5.25 1.47
CA ASN A 10 -1.55 -6.57 1.31
C ASN A 10 -3.03 -6.50 0.92
N ASP A 11 -3.81 -5.62 1.55
CA ASP A 11 -5.23 -5.49 1.22
C ASP A 11 -5.47 -5.07 -0.24
N VAL A 12 -4.49 -4.39 -0.85
CA VAL A 12 -4.59 -3.86 -2.21
C VAL A 12 -4.23 -4.90 -3.26
N ILE A 13 -3.12 -5.63 -3.08
CA ILE A 13 -2.55 -6.44 -4.16
C ILE A 13 -2.29 -7.91 -3.80
N SER A 14 -2.55 -8.34 -2.57
CA SER A 14 -2.33 -9.73 -2.15
C SER A 14 -3.61 -10.55 -2.23
N GLU A 15 -3.46 -11.85 -2.53
CA GLU A 15 -4.56 -12.81 -2.37
C GLU A 15 -5.00 -12.85 -0.89
N GLY A 16 -6.31 -12.87 -0.64
CA GLY A 16 -6.87 -12.80 0.73
C GLY A 16 -6.90 -11.39 1.33
N GLY A 17 -6.37 -10.38 0.63
CA GLY A 17 -6.55 -8.97 0.99
C GLY A 17 -7.99 -8.49 0.78
N ALA A 18 -8.35 -7.40 1.45
CA ALA A 18 -9.70 -6.83 1.38
C ALA A 18 -10.18 -6.46 -0.04
N PHE A 19 -9.26 -6.14 -0.96
CA PHE A 19 -9.55 -5.84 -2.36
C PHE A 19 -9.24 -7.00 -3.31
N ALA A 20 -9.12 -8.24 -2.82
CA ALA A 20 -8.74 -9.38 -3.66
C ALA A 20 -9.69 -9.61 -4.86
N GLU A 21 -11.00 -9.38 -4.67
CA GLU A 21 -12.02 -9.54 -5.71
C GLU A 21 -12.05 -8.40 -6.74
N SER A 22 -11.24 -7.34 -6.57
CA SER A 22 -11.14 -6.24 -7.55
C SER A 22 -10.39 -6.63 -8.83
N GLY A 23 -9.71 -7.78 -8.83
CA GLY A 23 -8.76 -8.19 -9.87
C GLY A 23 -7.36 -7.60 -9.72
N ALA A 24 -7.13 -6.75 -8.70
CA ALA A 24 -5.83 -6.14 -8.43
C ALA A 24 -4.71 -7.17 -8.15
N PRO A 25 -4.90 -8.24 -7.34
CA PRO A 25 -3.83 -9.23 -7.14
C PRO A 25 -3.41 -9.94 -8.43
N ALA A 26 -4.39 -10.34 -9.24
CA ALA A 26 -4.11 -10.98 -10.52
C ALA A 26 -3.37 -10.02 -11.48
N HIS A 27 -3.73 -8.73 -11.48
CA HIS A 27 -3.02 -7.72 -12.26
C HIS A 27 -1.60 -7.48 -11.74
N ALA A 28 -1.42 -7.32 -10.44
CA ALA A 28 -0.12 -7.14 -9.79
C ALA A 28 0.85 -8.30 -10.13
N LYS A 29 0.36 -9.54 -10.07
CA LYS A 29 1.11 -10.74 -10.47
C LYS A 29 1.47 -10.73 -11.95
N ARG A 30 0.52 -10.41 -12.84
CA ARG A 30 0.78 -10.31 -14.29
C ARG A 30 1.83 -9.25 -14.64
N GLN A 31 1.85 -8.13 -13.92
CA GLN A 31 2.82 -7.06 -14.11
C GLN A 31 4.18 -7.35 -13.45
N GLY A 32 4.27 -8.36 -12.57
CA GLY A 32 5.47 -8.61 -11.75
C GLY A 32 5.81 -7.41 -10.86
N VAL A 33 4.81 -6.62 -10.44
CA VAL A 33 5.00 -5.29 -9.87
C VAL A 33 5.88 -5.31 -8.61
N VAL A 34 5.72 -6.31 -7.75
CA VAL A 34 6.47 -6.44 -6.50
C VAL A 34 7.97 -6.51 -6.78
N LYS A 35 8.39 -7.44 -7.65
CA LYS A 35 9.80 -7.59 -8.03
C LYS A 35 10.33 -6.32 -8.71
N ASN A 36 9.58 -5.80 -9.69
CA ASN A 36 10.04 -4.65 -10.47
C ASN A 36 10.23 -3.39 -9.60
N VAL A 37 9.33 -3.16 -8.65
CA VAL A 37 9.43 -2.04 -7.71
C VAL A 37 10.55 -2.27 -6.71
N ALA A 38 10.78 -3.50 -6.24
CA ALA A 38 11.90 -3.83 -5.35
C ALA A 38 13.25 -3.55 -6.03
N ASP A 39 13.44 -4.01 -7.27
CA ASP A 39 14.63 -3.74 -8.07
C ASP A 39 14.83 -2.23 -8.27
N LEU A 40 13.76 -1.49 -8.58
CA LEU A 40 13.81 -0.04 -8.77
C LEU A 40 14.16 0.70 -7.49
N ALA A 41 13.61 0.27 -6.35
CA ALA A 41 13.91 0.84 -5.04
C ALA A 41 15.36 0.59 -4.64
N GLU A 42 15.89 -0.60 -4.89
CA GLU A 42 17.31 -0.91 -4.70
C GLU A 42 18.20 0.02 -5.53
N GLN A 43 17.91 0.18 -6.82
CA GLN A 43 18.67 1.07 -7.69
C GLN A 43 18.52 2.55 -7.29
N ALA A 44 17.34 3.00 -6.89
CA ALA A 44 17.14 4.35 -6.39
C ALA A 44 18.05 4.62 -5.17
N ARG A 45 18.08 3.69 -4.20
CA ARG A 45 18.95 3.80 -3.03
C ARG A 45 20.43 3.81 -3.41
N SER A 46 20.85 2.96 -4.36
CA SER A 46 22.26 2.85 -4.77
C SER A 46 22.83 4.15 -5.36
N VAL A 47 21.96 5.00 -5.93
CA VAL A 47 22.33 6.31 -6.49
C VAL A 47 21.92 7.50 -5.61
N GLY A 48 21.55 7.25 -4.35
CA GLY A 48 21.20 8.30 -3.38
C GLY A 48 19.86 8.99 -3.61
N VAL A 49 18.96 8.37 -4.39
CA VAL A 49 17.58 8.85 -4.57
C VAL A 49 16.72 8.38 -3.40
N ALA A 50 15.97 9.31 -2.81
CA ALA A 50 15.07 8.99 -1.70
C ALA A 50 13.96 8.03 -2.16
N VAL A 51 13.73 6.99 -1.36
CA VAL A 51 12.59 6.07 -1.51
C VAL A 51 11.57 6.40 -0.43
N ILE A 52 10.33 6.66 -0.86
CA ILE A 52 9.22 7.05 0.02
C ILE A 52 8.09 6.04 -0.17
N HIS A 53 7.73 5.35 0.91
CA HIS A 53 6.57 4.47 0.96
C HIS A 53 5.39 5.26 1.47
N VAL A 54 4.31 5.27 0.70
CA VAL A 54 3.06 5.91 1.11
C VAL A 54 2.04 4.80 1.37
N HIS A 55 1.60 4.71 2.61
CA HIS A 55 0.63 3.72 3.06
C HIS A 55 -0.68 4.40 3.43
N TYR A 56 -1.78 3.91 2.88
CA TYR A 56 -3.10 4.29 3.35
C TYR A 56 -3.43 3.49 4.61
N LEU A 57 -3.87 4.17 5.65
CA LEU A 57 -4.24 3.53 6.92
C LEU A 57 -5.59 4.01 7.42
N VAL A 58 -6.39 3.03 7.86
CA VAL A 58 -7.63 3.22 8.60
C VAL A 58 -7.34 2.95 10.08
N GLU A 59 -7.78 3.84 10.96
CA GLU A 59 -7.66 3.59 12.39
C GLU A 59 -8.65 2.48 12.83
N PRO A 60 -8.31 1.65 13.83
CA PRO A 60 -9.23 0.65 14.36
C PRO A 60 -10.61 1.25 14.68
N GLY A 61 -11.66 0.56 14.26
CA GLY A 61 -13.05 1.05 14.36
C GLY A 61 -13.43 2.12 13.34
N GLY A 62 -12.63 2.35 12.29
CA GLY A 62 -12.95 3.28 11.21
C GLY A 62 -12.86 4.76 11.59
N ARG A 63 -12.18 5.09 12.70
CA ARG A 63 -12.12 6.46 13.21
C ARG A 63 -11.45 7.39 12.20
N GLY A 64 -12.17 8.41 11.74
CA GLY A 64 -11.68 9.40 10.78
C GLY A 64 -11.85 8.99 9.31
N LEU A 65 -12.46 7.84 9.03
CA LEU A 65 -12.88 7.47 7.69
C LEU A 65 -14.06 8.36 7.26
N MET A 66 -13.93 9.01 6.10
CA MET A 66 -15.05 9.72 5.47
C MET A 66 -15.65 8.81 4.40
N LEU A 67 -16.95 8.52 4.50
CA LEU A 67 -17.68 7.72 3.51
C LEU A 67 -18.13 8.61 2.33
N ASN A 68 -17.19 9.30 1.69
CA ASN A 68 -17.51 10.30 0.64
C ASN A 68 -17.29 9.78 -0.79
N ALA A 69 -17.01 8.49 -0.97
CA ALA A 69 -16.82 7.82 -2.25
C ALA A 69 -17.18 6.32 -2.13
N PRO A 70 -17.69 5.67 -3.20
CA PRO A 70 -18.12 4.26 -3.17
C PRO A 70 -17.02 3.26 -2.75
N ILE A 71 -15.75 3.59 -2.98
CA ILE A 71 -14.62 2.76 -2.54
C ILE A 71 -14.56 2.62 -1.00
N PHE A 72 -15.15 3.56 -0.25
CA PHE A 72 -15.24 3.47 1.20
C PHE A 72 -16.35 2.54 1.69
N GLU A 73 -17.30 2.15 0.83
CA GLU A 73 -18.31 1.12 1.18
C GLU A 73 -17.64 -0.26 1.30
N GLY A 74 -16.65 -0.55 0.45
CA GLY A 74 -15.81 -1.75 0.56
C GLY A 74 -14.94 -1.76 1.83
N ILE A 75 -14.61 -0.58 2.36
CA ILE A 75 -13.89 -0.39 3.63
C ILE A 75 -14.84 -0.50 4.85
N HIS A 76 -16.13 -0.26 4.66
CA HIS A 76 -17.16 -0.37 5.70
C HIS A 76 -17.63 -1.82 5.94
N GLY A 77 -17.60 -2.67 4.91
CA GLY A 77 -18.01 -4.08 4.99
C GLY A 77 -16.99 -5.04 5.63
N GLY A 78 -15.72 -4.64 5.70
CA GLY A 78 -14.63 -5.34 6.38
C GLY A 78 -13.46 -4.36 6.46
N PRO A 79 -12.80 -4.17 7.61
CA PRO A 79 -11.99 -2.97 7.79
C PRO A 79 -10.64 -3.18 7.07
N ALA A 80 -10.61 -2.75 5.80
CA ALA A 80 -9.43 -2.76 4.96
C ALA A 80 -8.42 -1.72 5.44
N LEU A 81 -7.15 -2.02 5.28
CA LEU A 81 -6.02 -1.13 5.55
C LEU A 81 -5.98 -0.67 7.02
N VAL A 82 -6.51 -1.48 7.94
CA VAL A 82 -6.52 -1.16 9.38
C VAL A 82 -5.11 -1.16 9.95
N ARG A 83 -4.73 -0.07 10.61
CA ARG A 83 -3.45 0.04 11.32
C ARG A 83 -3.21 -1.19 12.20
N GLY A 84 -2.07 -1.85 11.97
CA GLY A 84 -1.62 -3.02 12.72
C GLY A 84 -2.20 -4.35 12.22
N SER A 85 -3.05 -4.35 11.19
CA SER A 85 -3.47 -5.58 10.52
C SER A 85 -2.43 -6.04 9.49
N TRP A 86 -2.50 -7.32 9.11
CA TRP A 86 -1.74 -7.84 7.97
C TRP A 86 -2.08 -7.09 6.67
N GLY A 87 -3.37 -6.81 6.45
CA GLY A 87 -3.87 -6.12 5.27
C GLY A 87 -3.27 -4.71 5.07
N ALA A 88 -2.96 -4.02 6.16
CA ALA A 88 -2.33 -2.71 6.14
C ALA A 88 -0.79 -2.74 6.01
N ALA A 89 -0.16 -3.90 6.19
CA ALA A 89 1.29 -4.01 6.03
C ALA A 89 1.68 -3.90 4.55
N PRO A 90 2.93 -3.48 4.24
CA PRO A 90 3.50 -3.63 2.92
C PRO A 90 3.36 -5.08 2.43
N VAL A 91 3.24 -5.26 1.12
CA VAL A 91 3.35 -6.59 0.53
C VAL A 91 4.76 -7.15 0.74
N ASP A 92 4.87 -8.46 0.93
CA ASP A 92 6.14 -9.16 1.10
C ASP A 92 7.15 -8.78 -0.01
N GLY A 93 8.34 -8.33 0.40
CA GLY A 93 9.42 -7.90 -0.50
C GLY A 93 9.43 -6.41 -0.83
N LEU A 94 8.47 -5.64 -0.32
CA LEU A 94 8.42 -4.18 -0.44
C LEU A 94 8.36 -3.48 0.92
N GLU A 95 8.85 -4.13 1.97
CA GLU A 95 9.02 -3.50 3.27
C GLU A 95 9.99 -2.32 3.20
N PRO A 96 9.69 -1.19 3.86
CA PRO A 96 10.65 -0.10 4.03
C PRO A 96 11.92 -0.59 4.73
N VAL A 97 13.08 -0.18 4.24
CA VAL A 97 14.39 -0.50 4.84
C VAL A 97 14.99 0.73 5.54
N PRO A 98 16.02 0.59 6.38
CA PRO A 98 16.66 1.74 7.01
C PRO A 98 17.13 2.77 5.97
N GLY A 99 16.70 4.02 6.15
CA GLY A 99 16.97 5.12 5.22
C GLY A 99 15.81 5.48 4.29
N ASP A 100 14.82 4.60 4.16
CA ASP A 100 13.56 4.94 3.49
C ASP A 100 12.68 5.84 4.35
N PHE A 101 11.78 6.59 3.72
CA PHE A 101 10.74 7.34 4.39
C PHE A 101 9.40 6.61 4.32
N VAL A 102 8.60 6.69 5.37
CA VAL A 102 7.22 6.18 5.38
C VAL A 102 6.28 7.35 5.66
N VAL A 103 5.31 7.53 4.78
CA VAL A 103 4.24 8.52 4.88
C VAL A 103 2.92 7.78 5.02
N GLU A 104 2.22 8.04 6.13
CA GLU A 104 0.90 7.48 6.35
C GLU A 104 -0.17 8.48 5.90
N LYS A 105 -1.05 8.07 4.98
CA LYS A 105 -2.18 8.88 4.53
C LYS A 105 -3.51 8.29 4.97
N ARG A 106 -4.50 9.16 5.09
CA ARG A 106 -5.88 8.83 5.50
C ARG A 106 -6.93 9.34 4.51
N ARG A 107 -6.49 9.90 3.38
CA ARG A 107 -7.32 10.40 2.29
C ARG A 107 -6.78 9.88 0.96
N MET A 108 -7.65 9.79 -0.04
CA MET A 108 -7.27 9.30 -1.37
C MET A 108 -6.36 10.28 -2.12
N ASN A 109 -6.33 11.55 -1.70
CA ASN A 109 -5.48 12.59 -2.25
C ASN A 109 -4.14 12.58 -1.52
N GLY A 110 -3.04 12.50 -2.27
CA GLY A 110 -1.66 12.65 -1.79
C GLY A 110 -1.04 13.96 -2.24
#